data_AF-A0A3S1E7C6-F1
#
_entry.id   AF-A0A3S1E7C6-F1
#
_cell.length_a   1.000
_cell.length_b   1.000
_cell.length_c   1.000
_cell.angle_alpha   90.00
_cell.angle_beta   90.00
_cell.angle_gamma   90.00
#
_symmetry.space_group_name_H-M   'P 1'
#
loop_
_entity.id
_entity.type
_entity.pdbx_description
1 polymer ?
#
loop_
_entity_poly.entity_id
_entity_poly.type
_entity_poly.pdbx_seq_one_letter_code
_entity_poly.pdbx_strand_id
1 'polypeptide(L)'
;MHSSRVFEIEAKLTPLITLAQEGSSEMKLKTQNSSSYWSNFGQPEFQQNTGKWVTNMNNYTQTLRSLKSSIHTYGVQLLNEEIEAARRAAELARQQQQNARTQSVQKW
;
A
#
# COMPACT_ATOMS: atom_id res chain seq x y z
N MET A 1 -5.32 -10.14 -13.72
CA MET A 1 -6.33 -9.41 -12.92
C MET A 1 -5.67 -8.12 -12.46
N HIS A 2 -6.36 -6.99 -12.65
CA HIS A 2 -5.85 -5.66 -12.34
C HIS A 2 -5.73 -5.44 -10.83
N SER A 3 -6.66 -6.00 -10.06
CA SER A 3 -6.62 -6.01 -8.58
C SER A 3 -5.33 -6.63 -8.03
N SER A 4 -4.85 -7.74 -8.61
CA SER A 4 -3.60 -8.42 -8.20
C SER A 4 -2.39 -7.49 -8.23
N ARG A 5 -2.24 -6.71 -9.30
CA ARG A 5 -1.11 -5.78 -9.46
C ARG A 5 -1.18 -4.63 -8.45
N VAL A 6 -2.39 -4.20 -8.08
CA VAL A 6 -2.59 -3.16 -7.05
C VAL A 6 -2.14 -3.68 -5.68
N PHE A 7 -2.50 -4.91 -5.31
CA PHE A 7 -2.04 -5.53 -4.06
C PHE A 7 -0.53 -5.80 -4.02
N GLU A 8 0.09 -6.13 -5.16
CA GLU A 8 1.55 -6.25 -5.25
C GLU A 8 2.25 -4.90 -4.97
N ILE A 9 1.69 -3.79 -5.46
CA ILE A 9 2.21 -2.45 -5.18
C ILE A 9 1.99 -2.10 -3.70
N GLU A 10 0.82 -2.41 -3.15
CA GLU A 10 0.53 -2.23 -1.72
C GLU A 10 1.56 -2.95 -0.84
N ALA A 11 1.88 -4.21 -1.19
CA ALA A 11 2.81 -5.04 -0.43
C ALA A 11 4.22 -4.41 -0.36
N LYS A 12 4.67 -3.76 -1.44
CA LYS A 12 5.97 -3.07 -1.52
C LYS A 12 6.08 -1.85 -0.58
N LEU A 13 4.96 -1.29 -0.11
CA LEU A 13 4.99 -0.16 0.82
C LEU A 13 5.34 -0.57 2.25
N THR A 14 5.02 -1.80 2.64
CA THR A 14 5.30 -2.31 3.99
C THR A 14 6.79 -2.23 4.38
N PRO A 15 7.74 -2.77 3.59
CA PRO A 15 9.16 -2.67 3.95
C PRO A 15 9.67 -1.23 3.97
N LEU A 16 9.14 -0.35 3.10
CA LEU A 16 9.52 1.08 3.08
C LEU A 16 9.05 1.80 4.35
N ILE A 17 7.84 1.50 4.82
CA ILE A 17 7.30 2.03 6.08
C ILE A 17 8.18 1.57 7.25
N THR A 18 8.52 0.28 7.30
CA THR A 18 9.38 -0.28 8.35
C THR A 18 10.75 0.39 8.38
N LEU A 19 11.45 0.45 7.23
CA LEU A 19 12.76 1.08 7.13
C LEU A 19 12.74 2.55 7.54
N ALA A 20 11.71 3.30 7.15
CA ALA A 20 11.57 4.71 7.52
C ALA A 20 11.39 4.89 9.04
N GLN A 21 10.62 4.00 9.68
CA GLN A 21 10.41 4.03 11.13
C GLN A 21 11.64 3.61 11.93
N GLU A 22 12.32 2.55 11.48
CA GLU A 22 13.53 2.06 12.13
C GLU A 22 14.63 3.12 12.06
N GLY A 23 14.85 3.70 10.87
CA GLY A 23 15.83 4.76 10.68
C GLY A 23 15.52 6.02 11.51
N SER A 24 14.24 6.43 11.58
CA SER A 24 13.87 7.60 12.40
C SER A 24 14.05 7.33 13.90
N SER A 25 13.74 6.13 14.37
CA SER A 25 13.87 5.71 15.76
C SER A 25 15.33 5.59 16.18
N GLU A 26 16.16 4.93 15.35
CA GLU A 26 17.58 4.78 15.59
C GLU A 26 18.28 6.15 15.66
N MET A 27 17.99 7.03 14.70
CA MET A 27 18.61 8.35 14.66
C MET A 27 18.19 9.22 15.86
N LYS A 28 16.92 9.15 16.26
CA LYS A 28 16.43 9.82 17.47
C LYS A 28 17.20 9.36 18.71
N LEU A 29 17.38 8.05 18.87
CA LEU A 29 18.13 7.47 19.99
C LEU A 29 19.59 7.92 20.01
N LYS A 30 20.30 7.84 18.86
CA LYS A 30 21.69 8.28 18.77
C LYS A 30 21.85 9.76 19.09
N THR A 31 20.89 10.58 18.68
CA THR A 31 20.90 12.03 18.95
C THR A 31 20.69 12.32 20.43
N GLN A 32 19.74 11.63 21.08
CA GLN A 32 19.47 11.77 22.51
C GLN A 32 20.66 11.31 23.37
N ASN A 33 21.37 10.27 22.93
CA ASN A 33 22.53 9.73 23.64
C ASN A 33 23.85 10.46 23.30
N SER A 34 23.79 11.60 22.64
CA SER A 34 25.00 12.40 22.36
C SER A 34 25.59 12.97 23.64
N SER A 35 26.89 12.72 23.87
CA SER A 35 27.60 13.23 25.04
C SER A 35 27.63 14.76 25.08
N SER A 36 27.40 15.33 26.26
CA SER A 36 27.52 16.77 26.53
C SER A 36 28.94 17.32 26.30
N TYR A 37 29.94 16.45 26.21
CA TYR A 37 31.30 16.80 25.79
C TYR A 37 31.32 17.58 24.47
N TRP A 38 30.39 17.28 23.55
CA TRP A 38 30.31 17.91 22.22
C TRP A 38 29.51 19.22 22.18
N SER A 39 29.05 19.73 23.34
CA SER A 39 28.18 20.92 23.43
C SER A 39 28.76 22.16 22.73
N ASN A 40 30.07 22.38 22.83
CA ASN A 40 30.77 23.50 22.17
C ASN A 40 31.30 23.16 20.77
N PHE A 41 31.07 21.94 20.29
CA PHE A 41 31.59 21.41 19.02
C PHE A 41 30.45 21.09 18.04
N GLY A 42 29.37 21.86 18.08
CA GLY A 42 28.25 21.74 17.13
C GLY A 42 27.16 20.74 17.51
N GLN A 43 27.19 20.15 18.71
CA GLN A 43 26.10 19.28 19.19
C GLN A 43 24.70 19.94 19.08
N PRO A 44 24.50 21.24 19.43
CA PRO A 44 23.18 21.86 19.32
C PRO A 44 22.66 21.91 17.88
N GLU A 45 23.53 22.26 16.92
CA GLU A 45 23.17 22.30 15.50
C GLU A 45 22.90 20.90 14.96
N PHE A 46 23.72 19.92 15.34
CA PHE A 46 23.50 18.51 14.98
C PHE A 46 22.16 18.00 15.51
N GLN A 47 21.83 18.28 16.78
CA GLN A 47 20.55 17.89 17.40
C GLN A 47 19.37 18.55 16.70
N GLN A 48 19.49 19.84 16.35
CA GLN A 48 18.43 20.56 15.63
C GLN A 48 18.20 19.97 14.23
N ASN A 49 19.27 19.79 13.45
CA ASN A 49 19.20 19.25 12.09
C ASN A 49 18.65 17.81 12.10
N THR A 50 19.10 17.02 13.06
CA THR A 50 18.62 15.64 13.21
C THR A 50 17.16 15.59 13.68
N GLY A 51 16.74 16.49 14.57
CA GLY A 51 15.34 16.62 14.97
C GLY A 51 14.41 16.95 13.79
N LYS A 52 14.83 17.88 12.91
CA LYS A 52 14.11 18.17 11.66
C LYS A 52 14.05 16.94 10.74
N TRP A 53 15.18 16.25 10.57
CA TRP A 53 15.24 15.04 9.75
C TRP A 53 14.32 13.93 10.27
N VAL A 54 14.32 13.66 11.58
CA VAL A 54 13.42 12.68 12.23
C VAL A 54 11.95 13.04 12.00
N THR A 55 11.62 14.34 12.10
CA THR A 55 10.25 14.83 11.82
C THR A 55 9.84 14.54 10.39
N ASN A 56 10.72 14.82 9.42
CA ASN A 56 10.47 14.53 8.01
C ASN A 56 10.29 13.02 7.75
N MET A 57 11.13 12.18 8.34
CA MET A 57 10.99 10.72 8.23
C MET A 57 9.67 10.19 8.80
N ASN A 58 9.20 10.76 9.91
CA ASN A 58 7.89 10.41 10.46
C ASN A 58 6.75 10.85 9.53
N ASN A 59 6.85 12.04 8.93
CA ASN A 59 5.88 12.51 7.94
C ASN A 59 5.86 11.63 6.68
N TYR A 60 7.03 11.20 6.20
CA TYR A 60 7.12 10.23 5.10
C TYR A 60 6.48 8.90 5.47
N THR A 61 6.73 8.39 6.66
CA THR A 61 6.08 7.17 7.18
C THR A 61 4.57 7.30 7.17
N GLN A 62 4.02 8.42 7.65
CA GLN A 62 2.57 8.67 7.65
C GLN A 62 2.02 8.73 6.22
N THR A 63 2.72 9.41 5.31
CA THR A 63 2.34 9.49 3.90
C THR A 63 2.30 8.11 3.25
N LEU A 64 3.31 7.27 3.49
CA LEU A 64 3.35 5.91 2.97
C LEU A 64 2.22 5.04 3.53
N ARG A 65 1.86 5.19 4.81
CA ARG A 65 0.71 4.49 5.41
C ARG A 65 -0.62 4.93 4.80
N SER A 66 -0.79 6.23 4.59
CA SER A 66 -1.98 6.78 3.92
C SER A 66 -2.10 6.24 2.50
N LEU A 67 -0.99 6.29 1.74
CA LEU A 67 -0.94 5.72 0.39
C LEU A 67 -1.27 4.23 0.39
N LYS A 68 -0.70 3.45 1.32
CA LYS A 68 -1.00 2.02 1.47
C LYS A 68 -2.49 1.79 1.68
N SER A 69 -3.12 2.56 2.57
CA SER A 69 -4.56 2.46 2.83
C SER A 69 -5.38 2.79 1.58
N SER A 70 -5.04 3.85 0.85
CA SER A 70 -5.77 4.24 -0.37
C SER A 70 -5.64 3.19 -1.47
N ILE A 71 -4.44 2.65 -1.68
CA ILE A 71 -4.19 1.57 -2.64
C ILE A 71 -4.99 0.32 -2.25
N HIS A 72 -5.02 -0.03 -0.96
CA HIS A 72 -5.79 -1.17 -0.47
C HIS A 72 -7.29 -1.02 -0.79
N THR A 73 -7.88 0.13 -0.44
CA THR A 73 -9.29 0.42 -0.73
C THR A 73 -9.58 0.32 -2.23
N TYR A 74 -8.71 0.89 -3.07
CA TYR A 74 -8.85 0.80 -4.51
C TYR A 74 -8.73 -0.64 -5.04
N GLY A 75 -7.79 -1.43 -4.51
CA GLY A 75 -7.61 -2.84 -4.86
C GLY A 75 -8.84 -3.68 -4.54
N VAL A 76 -9.48 -3.44 -3.39
CA VAL A 76 -10.74 -4.10 -3.00
C VAL A 76 -11.89 -3.70 -3.93
N GLN A 77 -12.00 -2.43 -4.29
CA GLN A 77 -13.01 -1.97 -5.26
C GLN A 77 -12.86 -2.68 -6.61
N LEU A 78 -11.65 -2.69 -7.17
CA LEU A 78 -11.35 -3.40 -8.42
C LEU A 78 -11.65 -4.89 -8.34
N LEU A 79 -11.29 -5.55 -7.22
CA LEU A 79 -11.57 -6.97 -7.04
C LEU A 79 -13.08 -7.25 -7.08
N ASN A 80 -13.89 -6.41 -6.43
CA ASN A 80 -15.34 -6.56 -6.44
C ASN A 80 -15.91 -6.37 -7.87
N GLU A 81 -15.43 -5.37 -8.61
CA GLU A 81 -15.81 -5.15 -10.01
C GLU A 81 -15.46 -6.35 -10.90
N GLU A 82 -14.27 -6.93 -10.72
CA GLU A 82 -13.82 -8.13 -11.44
C GLU A 82 -14.69 -9.36 -11.12
N ILE A 83 -15.07 -9.54 -9.85
CA ILE A 83 -15.98 -10.63 -9.42
C ILE A 83 -17.37 -10.46 -10.05
N GLU A 84 -17.92 -9.23 -10.06
CA GLU A 84 -19.21 -8.95 -10.66
C GLU A 84 -19.20 -9.13 -12.18
N ALA A 85 -18.13 -8.70 -12.85
CA ALA A 85 -17.94 -8.95 -14.28
C ALA A 85 -17.89 -10.45 -14.59
N ALA A 86 -17.15 -11.23 -13.79
CA ALA A 86 -17.08 -12.68 -13.93
C ALA A 86 -18.44 -13.35 -13.72
N ARG A 87 -19.23 -12.91 -12.72
CA ARG A 87 -20.60 -13.41 -12.51
C ARG A 87 -21.51 -13.13 -13.70
N ARG A 88 -21.48 -11.90 -14.24
CA ARG A 88 -22.27 -11.53 -15.43
C ARG A 88 -21.88 -12.33 -16.65
N ALA A 89 -20.58 -12.54 -16.89
CA ALA A 89 -20.09 -13.37 -17.98
C ALA A 89 -20.55 -14.84 -17.85
N ALA A 90 -20.50 -15.40 -16.64
CA ALA A 90 -20.99 -16.75 -16.38
C ALA A 90 -22.50 -16.90 -16.60
N GLU A 91 -23.29 -15.89 -16.20
CA GLU A 91 -24.74 -15.88 -16.44
C GLU A 91 -25.08 -15.80 -17.93
N LEU A 92 -24.41 -14.91 -18.68
CA LEU A 92 -24.57 -14.81 -20.13
C LEU A 92 -24.23 -16.15 -20.82
N ALA A 93 -23.14 -16.80 -20.40
CA ALA A 93 -22.74 -18.10 -20.94
C ALA A 93 -23.80 -19.18 -20.67
N ARG A 94 -24.40 -19.21 -19.46
CA ARG A 94 -25.51 -20.12 -19.14
C ARG A 94 -26.73 -19.88 -20.02
N GLN A 95 -27.13 -18.62 -20.21
CA GLN A 95 -28.27 -18.26 -21.05
C GLN A 95 -28.04 -18.64 -22.52
N GLN A 96 -26.84 -18.37 -23.05
CA GLN A 96 -26.48 -18.77 -24.41
C GLN A 96 -26.55 -20.30 -24.59
N GLN A 97 -26.05 -21.05 -23.61
CA GLN A 97 -26.11 -22.52 -23.64
C GLN A 97 -27.54 -23.04 -23.56
N GLN A 98 -28.40 -22.40 -22.77
CA GLN A 98 -29.81 -22.77 -22.66
C GLN A 98 -30.58 -22.45 -23.94
N ASN A 99 -30.36 -21.28 -24.55
CA ASN A 99 -30.93 -20.91 -25.84
C ASN A 99 -30.49 -21.86 -26.96
N ALA A 100 -29.21 -22.24 -26.99
CA ALA A 100 -28.69 -23.22 -27.96
C ALA A 100 -29.35 -24.60 -27.81
N ARG A 101 -29.58 -25.05 -26.57
CA ARG A 101 -30.30 -26.30 -26.29
C ARG A 101 -31.76 -26.22 -26.77
N THR A 102 -32.48 -25.16 -26.44
CA THR A 102 -33.89 -25.00 -26.85
C THR A 102 -34.04 -24.93 -28.38
N GLN A 103 -33.14 -24.21 -29.08
CA GLN A 103 -33.15 -24.16 -30.54
C GLN A 103 -32.82 -25.50 -31.20
N SER A 104 -31.98 -26.34 -30.57
CA SER A 104 -31.67 -27.67 -31.10
C SER A 104 -32.84 -28.65 -30.98
N VAL A 105 -33.70 -28.49 -29.97
CA VAL A 105 -34.88 -29.35 -29.74
C VAL A 105 -36.03 -29.01 -30.70
N GLN A 106 -36.19 -27.74 -31.11
CA GLN A 106 -37.23 -27.32 -32.06
C GLN A 106 -36.94 -27.66 -33.54
N LYS A 107 -35.75 -28.16 -33.86
CA LYS A 107 -35.34 -28.51 -35.23
C LYS A 107 -35.57 -30.00 -35.59
N TRP A 108 -36.29 -30.73 -34.74
CA TRP A 108 -36.75 -32.11 -34.95
C TRP A 108 -38.27 -32.16 -34.91
#